data_AF-A0A517PRB5-F1
#
_entry.id   AF-A0A517PRB5-F1
#
_cell.length_a   1.000
_cell.length_b   1.000
_cell.length_c   1.000
_cell.angle_alpha   90.00
_cell.angle_beta   90.00
_cell.angle_gamma   90.00
#
_symmetry.space_group_name_H-M   'P 1'
#
loop_
_entity.id
_entity.type
_entity.pdbx_description
1 polymer ?
#
loop_
_entity_poly.entity_id
_entity_poly.type
_entity_poly.pdbx_seq_one_letter_code
_entity_poly.pdbx_strand_id
1 'polypeptide(L)'
;MKPVCFVSLFLVVLLLPGLATADNSGLAGVEFSETTDLSDAVERFNAQVNRISKVGRAQPPLTVDEIVASIRAWDRKQNPIDPGLLAVFHQIAETQTLPADSAIMFTQGWTPNGDYEFTVWWVDICLYYPRPDREDSKYVYVHRIRDRTISSRPRQKRIAVDSGLLTLPERERLAAKHFAAFISGADAKQSSDHKAENRNTHSRGN
;
A
#
# COMPACT_ATOMS: atom_id res chain seq x y z
N MET A 1 17.61 24.58 -8.70
CA MET A 1 16.78 23.59 -9.42
C MET A 1 15.78 23.04 -8.41
N LYS A 2 14.48 23.26 -8.62
CA LYS A 2 13.40 22.78 -7.72
C LYS A 2 12.88 21.44 -8.27
N PRO A 3 12.66 20.39 -7.45
CA PRO A 3 11.99 19.19 -7.93
C PRO A 3 10.49 19.48 -8.08
N VAL A 4 9.99 19.35 -9.30
CA VAL A 4 8.57 19.38 -9.61
C VAL A 4 8.02 17.98 -9.34
N CYS A 5 7.20 17.83 -8.30
CA CYS A 5 6.37 16.65 -8.11
C CYS A 5 5.21 16.70 -9.11
N PHE A 6 5.28 15.91 -10.19
CA PHE A 6 4.10 15.63 -11.02
C PHE A 6 3.34 14.45 -10.39
N VAL A 7 2.47 14.77 -9.44
CA VAL A 7 1.26 13.97 -9.25
C VAL A 7 0.31 14.40 -10.35
N SER A 8 -0.06 13.47 -11.24
CA SER A 8 -1.06 13.72 -12.28
C SER A 8 -2.43 13.95 -11.63
N LEU A 9 -2.68 15.19 -11.21
CA LEU A 9 -3.97 15.72 -10.80
C LEU A 9 -4.50 16.53 -11.98
N PHE A 10 -5.55 16.05 -12.65
CA PHE A 10 -6.28 16.88 -13.60
C PHE A 10 -7.06 17.93 -12.80
N LEU A 11 -6.58 19.18 -12.81
CA LEU A 11 -7.27 20.35 -12.29
C LEU A 11 -7.37 21.37 -13.43
N VAL A 12 -8.55 21.49 -14.04
CA VAL A 12 -8.90 22.65 -14.87
C VAL A 12 -9.51 23.69 -13.94
N VAL A 13 -8.77 24.77 -13.71
CA VAL A 13 -9.24 25.95 -12.97
C VAL A 13 -9.80 26.95 -13.98
N LEU A 14 -11.05 27.36 -13.81
CA LEU A 14 -11.57 28.61 -14.35
C LEU A 14 -11.96 29.54 -13.19
N LEU A 15 -11.58 30.81 -13.33
CA LEU A 15 -11.52 31.87 -12.32
C LEU A 15 -12.88 32.52 -11.97
N LEU A 16 -13.08 32.69 -10.64
CA LEU A 16 -13.63 33.84 -9.86
C LEU A 16 -15.12 34.27 -9.99
N PRO A 17 -15.68 35.09 -9.04
CA PRO A 17 -15.29 35.42 -7.66
C PRO A 17 -16.44 35.21 -6.64
N GLY A 18 -16.10 35.03 -5.36
CA GLY A 18 -17.09 35.05 -4.29
C GLY A 18 -16.44 34.96 -2.93
N LEU A 19 -16.22 36.11 -2.29
CA LEU A 19 -15.92 36.22 -0.86
C LEU A 19 -17.08 35.60 -0.07
N ALA A 20 -16.97 34.32 0.25
CA ALA A 20 -17.67 33.72 1.37
C ALA A 20 -16.60 33.41 2.41
N THR A 21 -16.72 34.04 3.56
CA THR A 21 -16.07 33.60 4.80
C THR A 21 -16.38 32.12 4.96
N ALA A 22 -15.41 31.25 4.65
CA ALA A 22 -15.50 29.83 4.91
C ALA A 22 -15.56 29.68 6.43
N ASP A 23 -16.76 29.34 6.91
CA ASP A 23 -17.00 28.91 8.26
C ASP A 23 -16.10 27.68 8.52
N ASN A 24 -15.02 27.86 9.28
CA ASN A 24 -14.04 26.83 9.64
C ASN A 24 -14.61 25.77 10.63
N SER A 25 -15.94 25.65 10.67
CA SER A 25 -16.69 24.89 11.66
C SER A 25 -17.11 23.50 11.16
N GLY A 26 -16.88 23.16 9.89
CA GLY A 26 -17.41 21.93 9.27
C GLY A 26 -16.86 20.60 9.81
N LEU A 27 -15.78 20.62 10.61
CA LEU A 27 -15.19 19.42 11.22
C LEU A 27 -15.19 19.47 12.76
N ALA A 28 -15.57 20.60 13.36
CA ALA A 28 -15.68 20.78 14.80
C ALA A 28 -17.02 20.18 15.28
N GLY A 29 -17.07 18.85 15.41
CA GLY A 29 -18.28 18.14 15.84
C GLY A 29 -18.52 16.80 15.15
N VAL A 30 -17.55 16.28 14.38
CA VAL A 30 -17.63 14.90 13.88
C VAL A 30 -17.42 13.96 15.06
N GLU A 31 -18.53 13.57 15.69
CA GLU A 31 -18.51 12.47 16.65
C GLU A 31 -18.43 11.15 15.89
N PHE A 32 -17.32 10.44 16.08
CA PHE A 32 -17.20 9.07 15.61
C PHE A 32 -17.94 8.17 16.60
N SER A 33 -19.06 7.58 16.16
CA SER A 33 -19.91 6.74 17.02
C SER A 33 -19.23 5.44 17.44
N GLU A 34 -18.20 5.01 16.72
CA GLU A 34 -17.42 3.83 17.02
C GLU A 34 -15.93 4.17 16.97
N THR A 35 -15.19 3.68 17.96
CA THR A 35 -13.74 3.84 18.07
C THR A 35 -13.08 2.49 18.35
N THR A 36 -11.82 2.37 17.97
CA THR A 36 -10.96 1.20 18.26
C THR A 36 -9.77 1.66 19.08
N ASP A 37 -9.38 0.88 20.09
CA ASP A 37 -8.16 1.16 20.85
C ASP A 37 -6.93 1.15 19.92
N LEU A 38 -6.06 2.15 20.06
CA LEU A 38 -4.87 2.28 19.23
C LEU A 38 -3.91 1.10 19.43
N SER A 39 -3.86 0.52 20.62
CA SER A 39 -3.06 -0.68 20.91
C SER A 39 -3.56 -1.90 20.11
N ASP A 40 -4.88 -2.14 20.09
CA ASP A 40 -5.50 -3.19 19.28
C ASP A 40 -5.25 -2.98 17.78
N ALA A 41 -5.37 -1.74 17.30
CA ALA A 41 -5.10 -1.40 15.90
C ALA A 41 -3.63 -1.66 15.52
N VAL A 42 -2.70 -1.30 16.40
CA VAL A 42 -1.26 -1.54 16.23
C VAL A 42 -0.94 -3.04 16.25
N GLU A 43 -1.55 -3.81 17.15
CA GLU A 43 -1.38 -5.27 17.20
C GLU A 43 -1.86 -5.92 15.90
N ARG A 44 -3.07 -5.57 15.44
CA ARG A 44 -3.63 -6.06 14.17
C ARG A 44 -2.74 -5.70 12.99
N PHE A 45 -2.26 -4.46 12.94
CA PHE A 45 -1.33 -4.00 11.91
C PHE A 45 -0.04 -4.83 11.90
N ASN A 46 0.62 -4.98 13.05
CA ASN A 46 1.87 -5.74 13.17
C ASN A 46 1.67 -7.21 12.80
N ALA A 47 0.57 -7.83 13.23
CA ALA A 47 0.22 -9.20 12.87
C ALA A 47 -0.02 -9.35 11.36
N GLN A 48 -0.73 -8.39 10.73
CA GLN A 48 -0.96 -8.37 9.29
C GLN A 48 0.35 -8.23 8.52
N VAL A 49 1.19 -7.25 8.86
CA VAL A 49 2.49 -7.02 8.23
C VAL A 49 3.36 -8.27 8.29
N ASN A 50 3.40 -8.93 9.44
CA ASN A 50 4.16 -10.17 9.63
C ASN A 50 3.69 -11.33 8.73
N ARG A 51 2.41 -11.33 8.34
CA ARG A 51 1.85 -12.35 7.45
C ARG A 51 2.12 -12.04 5.97
N ILE A 52 1.94 -10.78 5.56
CA ILE A 52 1.81 -10.44 4.13
C ILE A 52 3.02 -9.74 3.51
N SER A 53 3.89 -9.09 4.30
CA SER A 53 4.99 -8.28 3.76
C SER A 53 6.36 -8.82 4.16
N LYS A 54 7.17 -9.20 3.16
CA LYS A 54 8.59 -9.54 3.38
C LYS A 54 9.39 -8.33 3.85
N VAL A 55 9.11 -7.14 3.31
CA VAL A 55 9.81 -5.90 3.66
C VAL A 55 9.44 -5.48 5.08
N GLY A 56 8.15 -5.48 5.41
CA GLY A 56 7.67 -5.07 6.72
C GLY A 56 8.10 -5.98 7.86
N ARG A 57 8.21 -7.31 7.62
CA ARG A 57 8.80 -8.25 8.60
C ARG A 57 10.23 -7.92 9.02
N ALA A 58 10.99 -7.26 8.15
CA ALA A 58 12.36 -6.85 8.45
C ALA A 58 12.44 -5.48 9.16
N GLN A 59 11.29 -4.82 9.38
CA GLN A 59 11.22 -3.54 10.08
C GLN A 59 10.84 -3.77 11.55
N PRO A 60 11.23 -2.85 12.45
CA PRO A 60 10.75 -2.88 13.83
C PRO A 60 9.21 -2.86 13.87
N PRO A 61 8.55 -3.55 14.82
CA PRO A 61 7.12 -3.40 15.02
C PRO A 61 6.72 -1.94 15.24
N LEU A 62 5.54 -1.55 14.78
CA LEU A 62 4.95 -0.24 15.10
C LEU A 62 4.53 -0.22 16.56
N THR A 63 4.69 0.91 17.25
CA THR A 63 4.24 1.09 18.64
C THR A 63 3.20 2.21 18.74
N VAL A 64 2.40 2.17 19.80
CA VAL A 64 1.45 3.24 20.12
C VAL A 64 2.17 4.56 20.35
N ASP A 65 3.27 4.54 21.11
CA ASP A 65 4.07 5.74 21.41
C ASP A 65 4.62 6.41 20.14
N GLU A 66 5.02 5.62 19.15
CA GLU A 66 5.51 6.16 17.87
C GLU A 66 4.41 6.90 17.11
N ILE A 67 3.19 6.37 17.11
CA ILE A 67 2.03 7.04 16.49
C ILE A 67 1.71 8.35 17.22
N VAL A 68 1.66 8.30 18.55
CA VAL A 68 1.38 9.48 19.39
C VAL A 68 2.46 10.54 19.17
N ALA A 69 3.72 10.14 19.14
CA ALA A 69 4.85 11.03 18.90
C ALA A 69 4.80 11.63 17.49
N SER A 70 4.49 10.85 16.45
CA SER A 70 4.44 11.35 15.07
C SER A 70 3.35 12.39 14.89
N ILE A 71 2.17 12.17 15.50
CA ILE A 71 1.07 13.13 15.49
C ILE A 71 1.49 14.43 16.21
N ARG A 72 2.05 14.31 17.41
CA ARG A 72 2.46 15.49 18.21
C ARG A 72 3.61 16.26 17.57
N ALA A 73 4.46 15.59 16.80
CA ALA A 73 5.59 16.17 16.09
C ALA A 73 5.21 16.80 14.73
N TRP A 74 3.91 16.87 14.38
CA TRP A 74 3.47 17.39 13.10
C TRP A 74 3.93 18.84 12.87
N ASP A 75 4.80 19.05 11.87
CA ASP A 75 5.22 20.38 11.44
C ASP A 75 4.16 21.03 10.52
N ARG A 76 3.32 21.88 11.13
CA ARG A 76 2.23 22.60 10.45
C ARG A 76 2.71 23.58 9.38
N LYS A 77 3.98 24.00 9.41
CA LYS A 77 4.52 24.94 8.42
C LYS A 77 4.88 24.21 7.13
N GLN A 78 5.43 23.01 7.25
CA GLN A 78 5.82 22.19 6.11
C GLN A 78 4.64 21.43 5.51
N ASN A 79 3.71 20.98 6.36
CA ASN A 79 2.53 20.23 5.97
C ASN A 79 1.28 20.91 6.54
N PRO A 80 0.75 21.96 5.86
CA PRO A 80 -0.48 22.60 6.26
C PRO A 80 -1.64 21.59 6.29
N ILE A 81 -2.42 21.64 7.35
CA ILE A 81 -3.58 20.77 7.57
C ILE A 81 -4.74 21.62 8.08
N ASP A 82 -5.95 21.22 7.71
CA ASP A 82 -7.17 21.84 8.23
C ASP A 82 -7.20 21.80 9.77
N PRO A 83 -7.54 22.90 10.46
CA PRO A 83 -7.54 22.94 11.92
C PRO A 83 -8.46 21.92 12.59
N GLY A 84 -9.64 21.63 12.03
CA GLY A 84 -10.56 20.63 12.57
C GLY A 84 -9.98 19.23 12.46
N LEU A 85 -9.31 18.95 11.35
CA LEU A 85 -8.65 17.66 11.16
C LEU A 85 -7.44 17.45 12.08
N LEU A 86 -6.68 18.53 12.32
CA LEU A 86 -5.60 18.51 13.29
C LEU A 86 -6.12 18.20 14.69
N ALA A 87 -7.28 18.76 15.06
CA ALA A 87 -7.91 18.47 16.34
C ALA A 87 -8.25 16.98 16.48
N VAL A 88 -8.72 16.32 15.42
CA VAL A 88 -8.96 14.87 15.45
C VAL A 88 -7.66 14.08 15.64
N PHE A 89 -6.58 14.44 14.93
CA PHE A 89 -5.29 13.78 15.16
C PHE A 89 -4.82 13.97 16.61
N HIS A 90 -4.92 15.18 17.15
CA HIS A 90 -4.59 15.44 18.56
C HIS A 90 -5.45 14.61 19.51
N GLN A 91 -6.76 14.51 19.24
CA GLN A 91 -7.65 13.65 20.02
C GLN A 91 -7.20 12.19 19.98
N ILE A 92 -6.83 11.64 18.82
CA ILE A 92 -6.26 10.28 18.71
C ILE A 92 -5.01 10.15 19.59
N ALA A 93 -4.14 11.16 19.61
CA ALA A 93 -2.91 11.15 20.43
C ALA A 93 -3.15 11.35 21.93
N GLU A 94 -4.30 11.89 22.33
CA GLU A 94 -4.72 12.10 23.72
C GLU A 94 -5.48 10.89 24.27
N THR A 95 -6.45 10.39 23.52
CA THR A 95 -7.32 9.28 23.93
C THR A 95 -6.73 7.92 23.59
N GLN A 96 -5.75 7.86 22.69
CA GLN A 96 -5.22 6.61 22.13
C GLN A 96 -6.32 5.74 21.51
N THR A 97 -7.29 6.37 20.86
CA THR A 97 -8.36 5.68 20.14
C THR A 97 -8.41 6.14 18.70
N LEU A 98 -8.50 5.20 17.77
CA LEU A 98 -8.72 5.45 16.36
C LEU A 98 -10.22 5.46 16.04
N PRO A 99 -10.72 6.41 15.22
CA PRO A 99 -12.05 6.34 14.66
C PRO A 99 -12.29 5.02 13.90
N ALA A 100 -13.49 4.43 13.98
CA ALA A 100 -13.78 3.13 13.34
C ALA A 100 -13.55 3.12 11.82
N ASP A 101 -13.78 4.25 11.16
CA ASP A 101 -13.55 4.42 9.73
C ASP A 101 -12.07 4.62 9.36
N SER A 102 -11.16 4.69 10.34
CA SER A 102 -9.74 4.92 10.10
C SER A 102 -8.93 3.62 10.00
N ALA A 103 -7.76 3.70 9.38
CA ALA A 103 -6.87 2.56 9.21
C ALA A 103 -5.38 2.95 9.32
N ILE A 104 -4.57 2.01 9.78
CA ILE A 104 -3.11 2.08 9.66
C ILE A 104 -2.72 1.29 8.40
N MET A 105 -2.08 1.96 7.45
CA MET A 105 -1.68 1.39 6.16
C MET A 105 -0.17 1.42 5.99
N PHE A 106 0.35 0.60 5.06
CA PHE A 106 1.76 0.65 4.68
C PHE A 106 1.95 0.63 3.16
N THR A 107 3.02 1.26 2.71
CA THR A 107 3.50 1.22 1.32
C THR A 107 4.90 0.62 1.29
N GLN A 108 5.11 -0.40 0.43
CA GLN A 108 6.39 -1.09 0.30
C GLN A 108 7.12 -0.87 -1.04
N GLY A 109 6.49 -0.12 -1.96
CA GLY A 109 7.03 0.16 -3.28
C GLY A 109 6.62 1.54 -3.77
N TRP A 110 7.53 2.24 -4.42
CA TRP A 110 7.28 3.57 -4.99
C TRP A 110 8.04 3.75 -6.31
N THR A 111 7.39 4.33 -7.31
CA THR A 111 7.95 4.47 -8.68
C THR A 111 7.61 5.86 -9.22
N PRO A 112 8.30 6.93 -8.77
CA PRO A 112 7.86 8.30 -9.01
C PRO A 112 7.90 8.75 -10.47
N ASN A 113 8.77 8.17 -11.30
CA ASN A 113 8.96 8.61 -12.68
C ASN A 113 9.19 7.43 -13.66
N GLY A 114 8.86 6.21 -13.26
CA GLY A 114 8.96 5.03 -14.13
C GLY A 114 10.37 4.47 -14.38
N ASP A 115 11.44 5.26 -14.24
CA ASP A 115 12.82 4.83 -14.51
C ASP A 115 13.43 3.97 -13.39
N TYR A 116 12.98 4.20 -12.16
CA TYR A 116 13.46 3.50 -10.97
C TYR A 116 12.29 2.93 -10.18
N GLU A 117 12.50 1.74 -9.64
CA GLU A 117 11.66 1.15 -8.60
C GLU A 117 12.35 1.32 -7.26
N PHE A 118 11.64 1.90 -6.30
CA PHE A 118 12.09 2.05 -4.93
C PHE A 118 11.40 1.00 -4.06
N THR A 119 12.18 0.27 -3.27
CA THR A 119 11.65 -0.43 -2.11
C THR A 119 11.60 0.59 -0.98
N VAL A 120 10.40 0.87 -0.50
CA VAL A 120 10.16 1.79 0.62
C VAL A 120 9.52 1.03 1.77
N TRP A 121 9.46 1.67 2.93
CA TRP A 121 8.62 1.27 4.03
C TRP A 121 8.01 2.52 4.62
N TRP A 122 6.83 2.85 4.13
CA TRP A 122 6.02 3.93 4.64
C TRP A 122 4.88 3.36 5.47
N VAL A 123 4.60 3.98 6.59
CA VAL A 123 3.45 3.65 7.44
C VAL A 123 2.67 4.92 7.64
N ASP A 124 1.38 4.86 7.35
CA ASP A 124 0.50 6.01 7.36
C ASP A 124 -0.77 5.72 8.19
N ILE A 125 -1.31 6.75 8.84
CA ILE A 125 -2.68 6.74 9.39
C ILE A 125 -3.57 7.38 8.35
N CYS A 126 -4.61 6.66 7.95
CA CYS A 126 -5.64 7.12 7.03
C CYS A 126 -6.92 7.39 7.81
N LEU A 127 -7.36 8.65 7.80
CA LEU A 127 -8.67 9.04 8.32
C LEU A 127 -9.65 9.21 7.16
N TYR A 128 -10.78 8.52 7.23
CA TYR A 128 -11.83 8.59 6.22
C TYR A 128 -12.99 9.44 6.76
N TYR A 129 -13.33 10.52 6.07
CA TYR A 129 -14.43 11.43 6.46
C TYR A 129 -15.47 11.54 5.36
N PRO A 130 -16.78 11.50 5.68
CA PRO A 130 -17.83 11.74 4.69
C PRO A 130 -17.68 13.13 4.07
N ARG A 131 -17.88 13.21 2.75
CA ARG A 131 -17.92 14.48 2.03
C ARG A 131 -19.29 15.14 2.21
N PRO A 132 -19.35 16.43 2.59
CA PRO A 132 -20.62 17.14 2.67
C PRO A 132 -21.27 17.35 1.29
N ASP A 133 -20.49 17.31 0.21
CA ASP A 133 -20.95 17.53 -1.17
C ASP A 133 -21.40 16.26 -1.89
N ARG A 134 -21.11 15.07 -1.35
CA ARG A 134 -21.35 13.78 -2.01
C ARG A 134 -21.48 12.66 -0.99
N GLU A 135 -22.71 12.17 -0.84
CA GLU A 135 -23.15 11.16 0.13
C GLU A 135 -22.30 9.87 0.13
N ASP A 136 -21.81 9.44 -1.04
CA ASP A 136 -21.05 8.18 -1.19
C ASP A 136 -19.51 8.34 -1.23
N SER A 137 -18.98 9.55 -1.00
CA SER A 137 -17.54 9.77 -1.10
C SER A 137 -16.92 10.14 0.24
N LYS A 138 -15.74 9.59 0.52
CA LYS A 138 -14.97 9.92 1.73
C LYS A 138 -13.69 10.67 1.35
N TYR A 139 -13.36 11.75 2.06
CA TYR A 139 -12.00 12.29 2.07
C TYR A 139 -11.09 11.30 2.77
N VAL A 140 -9.92 11.04 2.18
CA VAL A 140 -8.85 10.29 2.84
C VAL A 140 -7.76 11.27 3.19
N TYR A 141 -7.56 11.48 4.49
CA TYR A 141 -6.41 12.24 4.98
C TYR A 141 -5.36 11.29 5.51
N VAL A 142 -4.12 11.52 5.07
CA VAL A 142 -3.01 10.61 5.31
C VAL A 142 -1.97 11.32 6.16
N HIS A 143 -1.68 10.79 7.33
CA HIS A 143 -0.55 11.19 8.16
C HIS A 143 0.54 10.14 8.09
N ARG A 144 1.74 10.53 7.63
CA ARG A 144 2.88 9.62 7.59
C ARG A 144 3.55 9.50 8.96
N ILE A 145 3.53 8.29 9.52
CA ILE A 145 4.22 7.94 10.77
C ILE A 145 5.68 7.58 10.49
N ARG A 146 5.91 6.74 9.47
CA ARG A 146 7.26 6.29 9.07
C ARG A 146 7.52 6.62 7.63
N ASP A 147 8.71 7.16 7.34
CA ASP A 147 9.23 7.35 5.99
C ASP A 147 10.62 6.70 5.87
N ARG A 148 10.69 5.51 5.28
CA ARG A 148 11.95 4.84 4.99
C ARG A 148 12.06 4.49 3.52
N THR A 149 13.13 4.95 2.90
CA THR A 149 13.58 4.42 1.59
C THR A 149 14.66 3.38 1.85
N ILE A 150 14.46 2.15 1.37
CA ILE A 150 15.33 1.00 1.68
C ILE A 150 16.31 0.75 0.53
N SER A 151 15.80 0.72 -0.71
CA SER A 151 16.64 0.51 -1.89
C SER A 151 16.01 1.15 -3.11
N SER A 152 16.84 1.38 -4.12
CA SER A 152 16.41 1.76 -5.46
C SER A 152 17.09 0.84 -6.47
N ARG A 153 16.39 0.55 -7.57
CA ARG A 153 16.97 -0.15 -8.71
C ARG A 153 16.42 0.41 -10.01
N PRO A 154 17.22 0.43 -11.08
CA PRO A 154 16.69 0.73 -12.41
C PRO A 154 15.54 -0.22 -12.70
N ARG A 155 14.41 0.32 -13.17
CA ARG A 155 13.32 -0.51 -13.63
C ARG A 155 13.81 -1.25 -14.84
N GLN A 156 13.86 -2.57 -14.78
CA GLN A 156 14.06 -3.37 -15.99
C GLN A 156 12.93 -2.98 -16.91
N LYS A 157 13.25 -2.29 -18.02
CA LYS A 157 12.34 -2.18 -19.14
C LYS A 157 11.96 -3.63 -19.41
N ARG A 158 10.70 -3.99 -19.17
CA ARG A 158 10.16 -5.15 -19.87
C ARG A 158 10.43 -4.78 -21.31
N ILE A 159 11.46 -5.39 -21.90
CA ILE A 159 11.46 -5.66 -23.33
C ILE A 159 10.07 -6.24 -23.47
N ALA A 160 9.16 -5.48 -24.09
CA ALA A 160 7.93 -6.06 -24.56
C ALA A 160 8.45 -7.19 -25.43
N VAL A 161 8.47 -8.41 -24.87
CA VAL A 161 8.84 -9.59 -25.63
C VAL A 161 7.89 -9.49 -26.78
N ASP A 162 8.49 -9.26 -27.94
CA ASP A 162 7.85 -8.85 -29.16
C ASP A 162 6.61 -9.75 -29.30
N SER A 163 5.46 -9.18 -28.97
CA SER A 163 4.19 -9.88 -29.06
C SER A 163 3.64 -9.73 -30.48
N GLY A 164 4.48 -9.32 -31.44
CA GLY A 164 4.41 -9.82 -32.80
C GLY A 164 5.24 -11.11 -32.83
N LEU A 165 4.71 -12.30 -33.04
CA LEU A 165 3.55 -12.71 -33.80
C LEU A 165 2.86 -13.87 -33.06
N LEU A 166 1.75 -13.61 -32.37
CA LEU A 166 0.67 -14.59 -32.39
C LEU A 166 -0.53 -13.84 -32.92
N THR A 167 -0.94 -14.23 -34.12
CA THR A 167 -2.19 -13.72 -34.69
C THR A 167 -3.32 -14.01 -33.70
N LEU A 168 -4.35 -13.15 -33.61
CA LEU A 168 -5.55 -13.40 -32.78
C LEU A 168 -6.00 -14.88 -32.76
N PRO A 169 -6.04 -15.60 -33.91
CA PRO A 169 -6.39 -17.02 -33.92
C PRO A 169 -5.42 -17.97 -33.19
N GLU A 170 -4.13 -17.63 -33.04
CA GLU A 170 -3.20 -18.43 -32.22
C GLU A 170 -3.38 -18.20 -30.72
N ARG A 171 -3.73 -16.98 -30.30
CA ARG A 171 -4.10 -16.73 -28.90
C ARG A 171 -5.34 -17.51 -28.50
N GLU A 172 -6.34 -17.56 -29.38
CA GLU A 172 -7.56 -18.34 -29.16
C GLU A 172 -7.27 -19.85 -29.14
N ARG A 173 -6.41 -20.34 -30.05
CA ARG A 173 -5.98 -21.75 -30.03
C ARG A 173 -5.21 -22.12 -28.77
N LEU A 174 -4.34 -21.25 -28.28
CA LEU A 174 -3.56 -21.52 -27.07
C LEU A 174 -4.47 -21.50 -25.84
N ALA A 175 -5.37 -20.51 -25.73
CA ALA A 175 -6.37 -20.44 -24.67
C ALA A 175 -7.31 -21.65 -24.68
N ALA A 176 -7.79 -22.07 -25.87
CA ALA A 176 -8.61 -23.27 -26.01
C ALA A 176 -7.86 -24.55 -25.64
N LYS A 177 -6.57 -24.65 -25.98
CA LYS A 177 -5.72 -25.79 -25.60
C LYS A 177 -5.51 -25.87 -24.09
N HIS A 178 -5.23 -24.75 -23.43
CA HIS A 178 -5.10 -24.70 -21.96
C HIS A 178 -6.44 -24.99 -21.26
N PHE A 179 -7.55 -24.47 -21.78
CA PHE A 179 -8.87 -24.76 -21.24
C PHE A 179 -9.25 -26.24 -21.41
N ALA A 180 -8.97 -26.84 -22.58
CA ALA A 180 -9.18 -28.27 -22.81
C ALA A 180 -8.30 -29.15 -21.90
N ALA A 181 -7.04 -28.77 -21.67
CA ALA A 181 -6.15 -29.46 -20.73
C ALA A 181 -6.65 -29.38 -19.28
N PHE A 182 -7.20 -28.22 -18.88
CA PHE A 182 -7.81 -28.03 -17.56
C PHE A 182 -9.07 -28.89 -17.37
N ILE A 183 -9.98 -28.92 -18.35
CA ILE A 183 -11.20 -29.73 -18.29
C ILE A 183 -10.89 -31.24 -18.36
N SER A 184 -9.84 -31.65 -19.07
CA SER A 184 -9.45 -33.06 -19.18
C SER A 184 -8.63 -33.58 -17.99
N GLY A 185 -8.26 -32.73 -17.01
CA GLY A 185 -7.52 -33.15 -15.82
C GLY A 185 -6.09 -33.65 -16.10
N ALA A 186 -5.53 -33.33 -17.27
CA ALA A 186 -4.27 -33.91 -17.74
C ALA A 186 -3.02 -33.41 -16.97
N ASP A 187 -3.11 -32.30 -16.22
CA ASP A 187 -1.98 -31.74 -15.46
C ASP A 187 -1.87 -32.24 -14.01
N ALA A 188 -2.64 -33.25 -13.60
CA ALA A 188 -2.60 -33.75 -12.21
C ALA A 188 -1.52 -34.83 -11.93
N LYS A 189 -0.59 -35.11 -12.86
CA LYS A 189 0.52 -36.07 -12.61
C LYS A 189 1.89 -35.58 -13.09
N GLN A 190 2.58 -34.86 -12.22
CA GLN A 190 4.05 -34.87 -12.15
C GLN A 190 4.43 -35.13 -10.69
N SER A 191 4.62 -36.39 -10.31
CA SER A 191 5.90 -37.13 -10.37
C SER A 191 6.72 -36.95 -9.08
N SER A 192 6.23 -37.53 -7.99
CA SER A 192 7.05 -37.89 -6.83
C SER A 192 7.60 -39.31 -7.04
N ASP A 193 8.65 -39.45 -7.85
CA ASP A 193 9.40 -40.71 -7.98
C ASP A 193 10.89 -40.38 -8.14
N HIS A 194 11.55 -40.03 -7.04
CA HIS A 194 13.00 -40.24 -6.93
C HIS A 194 13.23 -41.64 -6.37
N LYS A 195 13.19 -42.64 -7.27
CA LYS A 195 13.62 -44.00 -7.02
C LYS A 195 15.14 -44.03 -6.94
N ALA A 196 15.65 -44.29 -5.74
CA ALA A 196 17.03 -44.68 -5.49
C ALA A 196 17.23 -46.15 -5.92
N GLU A 197 18.22 -46.41 -6.79
CA GLU A 197 18.95 -47.68 -7.01
C GLU A 197 19.73 -47.55 -8.34
N ASN A 198 20.94 -48.07 -8.58
CA ASN A 198 21.90 -48.84 -7.78
C ASN A 198 23.23 -48.91 -8.58
N ARG A 199 24.34 -49.09 -7.86
CA ARG A 199 25.61 -49.78 -8.23
C ARG A 199 26.38 -49.39 -9.51
N ASN A 200 27.67 -49.11 -9.31
CA ASN A 200 28.66 -49.98 -9.95
C ASN A 200 29.93 -50.21 -9.10
N THR A 201 30.31 -51.49 -9.09
CA THR A 201 31.40 -52.15 -8.38
C THR A 201 32.76 -51.91 -9.02
N HIS A 202 33.82 -51.75 -8.22
CA HIS A 202 35.16 -52.16 -8.63
C HIS A 202 35.94 -52.75 -7.45
N SER A 203 36.15 -54.06 -7.52
CA SER A 203 37.07 -54.85 -6.72
C SER A 203 38.07 -55.49 -7.69
N ARG A 204 39.35 -55.15 -7.52
CA ARG A 204 40.55 -55.89 -8.00
C ARG A 204 41.76 -55.13 -7.43
N GLY A 205 42.72 -55.71 -6.74
CA GLY A 205 43.01 -57.08 -6.34
C GLY A 205 44.43 -57.12 -5.75
N ASN A 206 44.73 -58.21 -5.03
CA ASN A 206 46.03 -58.69 -4.55
C ASN A 206 46.89 -57.79 -3.64
#